data_AF-A0A538MUZ8-F1
#
_entry.id   AF-A0A538MUZ8-F1
#
_cell.length_a   1.000
_cell.length_b   1.000
_cell.length_c   1.000
_cell.angle_alpha   90.00
_cell.angle_beta   90.00
_cell.angle_gamma   90.00
#
_symmetry.space_group_name_H-M   'P 1'
#
loop_
_entity.id
_entity.type
_entity.pdbx_description
1 polymer ?
#
loop_
_entity_poly.entity_id
_entity_poly.type
_entity_poly.pdbx_seq_one_letter_code
_entity_poly.pdbx_strand_id
1 'polypeptide(L)'
;MDRLVRAVAAVVRGSARLLADDRRDWAHALLAETDEVATAPSARLAWLAGGLWLVAREIVVYRVVPVLAFVAGAVGLVWIGWPGASTNSATPANRMYVVGTLVLLAGLPVLVRRFAGPVRRGWAPSAARLGGYTVVLALVAAVDVKHRIGSQLGAYFPVVGGVWAMYVGFLLILAGHVAGLLILTSRRIRVSRGVLPAALGAAALIAAVLYLLAPYGIDAAIERATGDWGQATVPDYLLLGCFALAALAVPVAVHAVTIRLADNDGRPGVLAPARQAVLATTCAMAVAAMLVAVLTSLTIALRPGDVPRQPAGDGICHNCEPPTIVVPSNLRQEYQAESDVAHAGGSTLLALLVVPLVGAAIAAGRAGANGSRRPGGPFH
;
A
#
# COMPACT_ATOMS: atom_id res chain seq x y z
N MET A 1 12.36 51.44 -11.52
CA MET A 1 11.41 50.39 -11.08
C MET A 1 10.79 49.59 -12.23
N ASP A 2 10.40 50.19 -13.36
CA ASP A 2 9.59 49.49 -14.38
C ASP A 2 10.26 48.28 -15.07
N ARG A 3 11.60 48.26 -15.14
CA ARG A 3 12.34 47.07 -15.62
C ARG A 3 12.22 45.90 -14.65
N LEU A 4 12.22 46.18 -13.36
CA LEU A 4 12.08 45.20 -12.28
C LEU A 4 10.67 44.61 -12.25
N VAL A 5 9.63 45.47 -12.37
CA VAL A 5 8.23 45.04 -12.48
C VAL A 5 8.04 44.11 -13.69
N ARG A 6 8.58 44.46 -14.85
CA ARG A 6 8.54 43.62 -16.06
C ARG A 6 9.29 42.30 -15.90
N ALA A 7 10.45 42.30 -15.25
CA ALA A 7 11.21 41.08 -14.99
C ALA A 7 10.44 40.11 -14.07
N VAL A 8 9.88 40.61 -12.97
CA VAL A 8 9.07 39.78 -12.05
C VAL A 8 7.81 39.26 -12.74
N ALA A 9 7.11 40.09 -13.52
CA ALA A 9 5.95 39.66 -14.30
C ALA A 9 6.32 38.56 -15.32
N ALA A 10 7.49 38.64 -15.97
CA ALA A 10 7.98 37.60 -16.87
C ALA A 10 8.27 36.29 -16.13
N VAL A 11 8.84 36.36 -14.92
CA VAL A 11 9.06 35.18 -14.06
C VAL A 11 7.75 34.54 -13.62
N VAL A 12 6.74 35.34 -13.23
CA VAL A 12 5.40 34.84 -12.90
C VAL A 12 4.76 34.16 -14.11
N ARG A 13 4.87 34.77 -15.29
CA ARG A 13 4.32 34.21 -16.54
C ARG A 13 5.03 32.93 -16.97
N GLY A 14 6.35 32.83 -16.77
CA GLY A 14 7.12 31.62 -17.00
C GLY A 14 6.75 30.50 -16.02
N SER A 15 6.65 30.82 -14.73
CA SER A 15 6.31 29.87 -13.67
C SER A 15 4.84 29.41 -13.70
N ALA A 16 3.94 30.22 -14.27
CA ALA A 16 2.54 29.83 -14.52
C ALA A 16 2.41 28.55 -15.36
N ARG A 17 3.37 28.26 -16.26
CA ARG A 17 3.37 27.02 -17.05
C ARG A 17 3.57 25.77 -16.19
N LEU A 18 4.23 25.91 -15.04
CA LEU A 18 4.49 24.83 -14.07
C LEU A 18 3.29 24.55 -13.16
N LEU A 19 2.39 25.53 -13.00
CA LEU A 19 1.14 25.36 -12.28
C LEU A 19 0.24 24.33 -12.97
N ALA A 20 -0.61 23.68 -12.18
CA ALA A 20 -1.66 22.80 -12.70
C ALA A 20 -2.65 23.60 -13.55
N ASP A 21 -3.25 22.97 -14.57
CA ASP A 21 -4.12 23.66 -15.54
C ASP A 21 -5.23 24.47 -14.88
N ASP A 22 -5.81 23.96 -13.79
CA ASP A 22 -6.88 24.60 -13.01
C ASP A 22 -6.40 25.70 -12.04
N ARG A 23 -5.11 26.04 -12.05
CA ARG A 23 -4.48 27.14 -11.29
C ARG A 23 -3.79 28.16 -12.19
N ARG A 24 -3.69 27.89 -13.49
CA ARG A 24 -3.10 28.84 -14.46
C ARG A 24 -3.93 30.12 -14.52
N ASP A 25 -5.24 30.00 -14.41
CA ASP A 25 -6.18 31.13 -14.39
C ASP A 25 -5.89 32.10 -13.25
N TRP A 26 -5.36 31.62 -12.12
CA TRP A 26 -4.97 32.47 -11.00
C TRP A 26 -3.74 33.32 -11.33
N ALA A 27 -2.74 32.73 -11.99
CA ALA A 27 -1.58 33.48 -12.44
C ALA A 27 -1.94 34.49 -13.54
N HIS A 28 -2.92 34.15 -14.40
CA HIS A 28 -3.46 35.07 -15.38
C HIS A 28 -4.25 36.23 -14.75
N ALA A 29 -5.11 35.95 -13.76
CA ALA A 29 -5.84 36.96 -13.00
C ALA A 29 -4.87 37.88 -12.23
N LEU A 30 -3.86 37.32 -11.57
CA LEU A 30 -2.86 38.09 -10.84
C LEU A 30 -2.07 39.04 -11.75
N LEU A 31 -1.73 38.59 -12.97
CA LEU A 31 -1.08 39.43 -13.98
C LEU A 31 -2.03 40.50 -14.55
N ALA A 32 -3.33 40.21 -14.69
CA ALA A 32 -4.32 41.18 -15.15
C ALA A 32 -4.57 42.28 -14.11
N GLU A 33 -4.72 41.91 -12.83
CA GLU A 33 -4.90 42.86 -11.72
C GLU A 33 -3.65 43.73 -11.48
N THR A 34 -2.48 43.31 -11.98
CA THR A 34 -1.24 44.10 -11.80
C THR A 34 -1.33 45.48 -12.46
N ASP A 35 -2.08 45.60 -13.55
CA ASP A 35 -2.28 46.87 -14.26
C ASP A 35 -3.30 47.78 -13.55
N GLU A 36 -4.19 47.18 -12.73
CA GLU A 36 -5.23 47.87 -11.95
C GLU A 36 -4.72 48.34 -10.57
N VAL A 37 -3.68 47.70 -10.02
CA VAL A 37 -3.06 48.11 -8.75
C VAL A 37 -2.39 49.49 -8.90
N ALA A 38 -2.63 50.35 -7.89
CA ALA A 38 -2.29 51.77 -7.77
C ALA A 38 -1.03 52.24 -8.53
N THR A 39 -1.05 53.51 -8.96
CA THR A 39 -0.02 54.16 -9.80
C THR A 39 1.41 54.12 -9.25
N ALA A 40 1.60 53.82 -7.96
CA ALA A 40 2.92 53.73 -7.34
C ALA A 40 3.66 52.43 -7.74
N PRO A 41 4.86 52.52 -8.33
CA PRO A 41 5.60 51.35 -8.80
C PRO A 41 6.04 50.38 -7.68
N SER A 42 6.14 50.84 -6.43
CA SER A 42 6.44 50.00 -5.27
C SER A 42 5.26 49.10 -4.87
N ALA A 43 4.02 49.60 -4.98
CA ALA A 43 2.81 48.82 -4.68
C ALA A 43 2.61 47.68 -5.69
N ARG A 44 2.85 47.95 -6.98
CA ARG A 44 2.84 46.91 -8.03
C ARG A 44 3.89 45.84 -7.81
N LEU A 45 5.08 46.23 -7.34
CA LEU A 45 6.17 45.31 -7.08
C LEU A 45 5.89 44.44 -5.84
N ALA A 46 5.33 45.02 -4.78
CA ALA A 46 4.88 44.27 -3.60
C ALA A 46 3.76 43.27 -3.95
N TRP A 47 2.80 43.70 -4.78
CA TRP A 47 1.73 42.84 -5.30
C TRP A 47 2.29 41.65 -6.09
N LEU A 48 3.15 41.92 -7.08
CA LEU A 48 3.79 40.87 -7.89
C LEU A 48 4.70 39.96 -7.05
N ALA A 49 5.41 40.48 -6.06
CA ALA A 49 6.22 39.69 -5.15
C ALA A 49 5.36 38.76 -4.29
N GLY A 50 4.22 39.24 -3.78
CA GLY A 50 3.23 38.43 -3.06
C GLY A 50 2.62 37.33 -3.94
N GLY A 51 2.27 37.67 -5.19
CA GLY A 51 1.81 36.71 -6.19
C GLY A 51 2.85 35.67 -6.58
N LEU A 52 4.10 36.10 -6.81
CA LEU A 52 5.21 35.19 -7.09
C LEU A 52 5.47 34.26 -5.90
N TRP A 53 5.41 34.77 -4.67
CA TRP A 53 5.53 33.95 -3.46
C TRP A 53 4.44 32.88 -3.37
N LEU A 54 3.18 33.22 -3.67
CA LEU A 54 2.08 32.26 -3.71
C LEU A 54 2.28 31.20 -4.81
N VAL A 55 2.69 31.62 -6.02
CA VAL A 55 2.98 30.70 -7.13
C VAL A 55 4.15 29.78 -6.80
N ALA A 56 5.23 30.34 -6.25
CA ALA A 56 6.41 29.58 -5.82
C ALA A 56 6.05 28.57 -4.73
N ARG A 57 5.29 28.99 -3.71
CA ARG A 57 4.81 28.10 -2.64
C ARG A 57 3.94 26.97 -3.20
N GLU A 58 3.03 27.27 -4.12
CA GLU A 58 2.18 26.24 -4.75
C GLU A 58 3.03 25.24 -5.55
N ILE A 59 4.01 25.71 -6.33
CA ILE A 59 4.93 24.83 -7.07
C ILE A 59 5.73 23.97 -6.10
N VAL A 60 6.30 24.55 -5.03
CA VAL A 60 7.09 23.80 -4.05
C VAL A 60 6.23 22.72 -3.39
N VAL A 61 5.06 23.08 -2.86
CA VAL A 61 4.20 22.15 -2.11
C VAL A 61 3.62 21.05 -3.01
N TYR A 62 3.18 21.38 -4.22
CA TYR A 62 2.42 20.43 -5.06
C TYR A 62 3.24 19.74 -6.16
N ARG A 63 4.45 20.22 -6.46
CA ARG A 63 5.34 19.59 -7.45
C ARG A 63 6.66 19.12 -6.84
N VAL A 64 7.35 19.99 -6.10
CA VAL A 64 8.72 19.70 -5.64
C VAL A 64 8.71 18.72 -4.47
N VAL A 65 7.93 19.00 -3.42
CA VAL A 65 7.88 18.16 -2.21
C VAL A 65 7.50 16.70 -2.54
N PRO A 66 6.47 16.40 -3.36
CA PRO A 66 6.14 15.02 -3.70
C PRO A 66 7.24 14.30 -4.48
N VAL A 67 7.93 15.00 -5.39
CA VAL A 67 9.05 14.44 -6.16
C VAL A 67 10.23 14.15 -5.24
N LEU A 68 10.61 15.08 -4.37
CA LEU A 68 11.68 14.87 -3.40
C LEU A 68 11.35 13.75 -2.42
N ALA A 69 10.11 13.66 -1.94
CA ALA A 69 9.67 12.57 -1.09
C ALA A 69 9.77 11.21 -1.81
N PHE A 70 9.39 11.15 -3.09
CA PHE A 70 9.56 9.95 -3.90
C PHE A 70 11.03 9.59 -4.09
N VAL A 71 11.89 10.56 -4.41
CA VAL A 71 13.33 10.33 -4.56
C VAL A 71 13.96 9.85 -3.26
N ALA A 72 13.64 10.49 -2.13
CA ALA A 72 14.10 10.08 -0.81
C ALA A 72 13.65 8.65 -0.47
N GLY A 73 12.39 8.31 -0.75
CA GLY A 73 11.87 6.96 -0.60
C GLY A 73 12.59 5.95 -1.49
N ALA A 74 12.84 6.30 -2.75
CA ALA A 74 13.57 5.46 -3.70
C ALA A 74 15.02 5.22 -3.27
N VAL A 75 15.72 6.26 -2.84
CA VAL A 75 17.08 6.16 -2.29
C VAL A 75 17.09 5.27 -1.05
N GLY A 76 16.14 5.44 -0.14
CA GLY A 76 16.01 4.57 1.03
C GLY A 76 15.79 3.10 0.67
N LEU A 77 14.93 2.83 -0.31
CA LEU A 77 14.63 1.47 -0.77
C LEU A 77 15.84 0.82 -1.46
N VAL A 78 16.59 1.57 -2.26
CA VAL A 78 17.86 1.12 -2.83
C VAL A 78 18.90 0.90 -1.73
N TRP A 79 19.03 1.81 -0.78
CA TRP A 79 19.97 1.64 0.34
C TRP A 79 19.67 0.37 1.15
N ILE A 80 18.40 0.06 1.34
CA ILE A 80 17.96 -1.12 2.09
C ILE A 80 18.08 -2.38 1.25
N GLY A 81 17.62 -2.42 0.00
CA GLY A 81 17.53 -3.65 -0.82
C GLY A 81 18.74 -3.95 -1.72
N TRP A 82 19.62 -2.97 -1.99
CA TRP A 82 20.74 -3.14 -2.93
C TRP A 82 22.00 -3.84 -2.38
N PRO A 83 22.39 -3.65 -1.10
CA PRO A 83 23.57 -4.31 -0.54
C PRO A 83 23.47 -5.84 -0.61
N GLY A 84 24.56 -6.47 -1.07
CA GLY A 84 24.70 -7.92 -1.25
C GLY A 84 25.80 -8.25 -2.27
N ALA A 85 26.53 -9.35 -2.05
CA ALA A 85 27.53 -9.83 -3.00
C ALA A 85 26.84 -10.37 -4.27
N SER A 86 27.39 -10.08 -5.45
CA SER A 86 26.83 -10.55 -6.73
C SER A 86 26.85 -12.08 -6.88
N THR A 87 27.69 -12.76 -6.09
CA THR A 87 27.77 -14.23 -6.02
C THR A 87 26.64 -14.84 -5.20
N ASN A 88 25.93 -14.07 -4.36
CA ASN A 88 24.75 -14.54 -3.64
C ASN A 88 23.53 -14.48 -4.58
N SER A 89 22.89 -15.64 -4.78
CA SER A 89 21.73 -15.86 -5.64
C SER A 89 20.50 -15.01 -5.26
N ALA A 90 20.37 -14.60 -3.99
CA ALA A 90 19.29 -13.73 -3.50
C ALA A 90 19.47 -12.25 -3.91
N THR A 91 20.71 -11.81 -4.12
CA THR A 91 21.04 -10.42 -4.47
C THR A 91 20.40 -9.95 -5.79
N PRO A 92 20.50 -10.67 -6.92
CA PRO A 92 19.86 -10.25 -8.16
C PRO A 92 18.34 -10.22 -8.06
N ALA A 93 17.72 -11.17 -7.32
CA ALA A 93 16.28 -11.18 -7.09
C ALA A 93 15.83 -9.94 -6.30
N ASN A 94 16.53 -9.60 -5.23
CA ASN A 94 16.24 -8.41 -4.43
C ASN A 94 16.39 -7.12 -5.26
N ARG A 95 17.46 -6.99 -6.04
CA ARG A 95 17.65 -5.82 -6.93
C ARG A 95 16.54 -5.69 -7.97
N MET A 96 16.13 -6.79 -8.59
CA MET A 96 15.03 -6.78 -9.56
C MET A 96 13.71 -6.39 -8.90
N TYR A 97 13.46 -6.86 -7.68
CA TYR A 97 12.28 -6.53 -6.90
C TYR A 97 12.22 -5.05 -6.51
N VAL A 98 13.34 -4.49 -6.04
CA VAL A 98 13.52 -3.05 -5.79
C VAL A 98 13.21 -2.23 -7.04
N VAL A 99 13.85 -2.58 -8.17
CA VAL A 99 13.64 -1.88 -9.45
C VAL A 99 12.18 -1.98 -9.90
N GLY A 100 11.58 -3.18 -9.82
CA GLY A 100 10.18 -3.42 -10.17
C GLY A 100 9.23 -2.58 -9.34
N THR A 101 9.46 -2.48 -8.03
CA THR A 101 8.69 -1.64 -7.12
C THR A 101 8.79 -0.16 -7.49
N LEU A 102 10.00 0.34 -7.79
CA LEU A 102 10.20 1.74 -8.17
C LEU A 102 9.53 2.09 -9.49
N VAL A 103 9.64 1.21 -10.50
CA VAL A 103 8.98 1.36 -11.79
C VAL A 103 7.45 1.37 -11.61
N LEU A 104 6.93 0.47 -10.78
CA LEU A 104 5.51 0.39 -10.45
C LEU A 104 5.04 1.68 -9.77
N LEU A 105 5.72 2.14 -8.72
CA LEU A 105 5.34 3.35 -7.99
C LEU A 105 5.45 4.62 -8.84
N ALA A 106 6.38 4.69 -9.78
CA ALA A 106 6.54 5.81 -10.70
C ALA A 106 5.52 5.79 -11.85
N GLY A 107 5.29 4.62 -12.47
CA GLY A 107 4.48 4.47 -13.67
C GLY A 107 2.98 4.39 -13.41
N LEU A 108 2.57 3.71 -12.32
CA LEU A 108 1.17 3.46 -12.03
C LEU A 108 0.34 4.74 -11.81
N PRO A 109 0.84 5.80 -11.15
CA PRO A 109 0.13 7.07 -11.04
C PRO A 109 -0.17 7.71 -12.40
N VAL A 110 0.76 7.62 -13.35
CA VAL A 110 0.60 8.16 -14.71
C VAL A 110 -0.48 7.37 -15.46
N LEU A 111 -0.39 6.04 -15.38
CA LEU A 111 -1.35 5.14 -16.01
C LEU A 111 -2.76 5.36 -15.47
N VAL A 112 -2.93 5.34 -14.15
CA VAL A 112 -4.24 5.52 -13.51
C VAL A 112 -4.78 6.93 -13.77
N ARG A 113 -3.94 7.97 -13.79
CA ARG A 113 -4.38 9.33 -14.13
C ARG A 113 -4.97 9.40 -15.54
N ARG A 114 -4.45 8.63 -16.50
CA ARG A 114 -4.98 8.55 -17.87
C ARG A 114 -6.39 7.95 -17.92
N PHE A 115 -6.68 6.95 -17.08
CA PHE A 115 -7.96 6.23 -17.08
C PHE A 115 -9.00 6.81 -16.11
N ALA A 116 -8.61 7.08 -14.87
CA ALA A 116 -9.49 7.53 -13.78
C ALA A 116 -9.52 9.06 -13.61
N GLY A 117 -8.65 9.80 -14.30
CA GLY A 117 -8.56 11.25 -14.23
C GLY A 117 -7.70 11.76 -13.05
N PRO A 118 -7.62 13.09 -12.88
CA PRO A 118 -6.78 13.71 -11.86
C PRO A 118 -7.31 13.44 -10.43
N VAL A 119 -6.43 13.68 -9.46
CA VAL A 119 -6.72 13.50 -8.02
C VAL A 119 -7.79 14.47 -7.56
N ARG A 120 -8.67 14.01 -6.67
CA ARG A 120 -9.63 14.87 -5.98
C ARG A 120 -8.89 15.83 -5.04
N ARG A 121 -9.24 17.11 -5.08
CA ARG A 121 -8.72 18.10 -4.12
C ARG A 121 -9.35 17.88 -2.74
N GLY A 122 -8.53 18.00 -1.70
CA GLY A 122 -8.94 17.88 -0.30
C GLY A 122 -7.89 17.17 0.55
N TRP A 123 -7.99 17.35 1.87
CA TRP A 123 -7.06 16.74 2.82
C TRP A 123 -7.21 15.20 2.84
N ALA A 124 -8.44 14.68 2.84
CA ALA A 124 -8.71 13.24 2.93
C ALA A 124 -8.06 12.39 1.81
N PRO A 125 -8.24 12.69 0.50
CA PRO A 125 -7.57 11.92 -0.55
C PRO A 125 -6.04 12.08 -0.53
N SER A 126 -5.54 13.23 -0.08
CA SER A 126 -4.10 13.47 0.04
C SER A 126 -3.50 12.65 1.19
N ALA A 127 -4.15 12.66 2.35
CA ALA A 127 -3.76 11.85 3.52
C ALA A 127 -3.84 10.35 3.22
N ALA A 128 -4.89 9.90 2.53
CA ALA A 128 -5.02 8.50 2.13
C ALA A 128 -3.90 8.05 1.17
N ARG A 129 -3.50 8.89 0.21
CA ARG A 129 -2.37 8.59 -0.68
C ARG A 129 -1.06 8.57 0.06
N LEU A 130 -0.78 9.59 0.87
CA LEU A 130 0.45 9.67 1.64
C LEU A 130 0.56 8.45 2.57
N GLY A 131 -0.47 8.18 3.36
CA GLY A 131 -0.52 7.02 4.25
C GLY A 131 -0.37 5.70 3.50
N GLY A 132 -1.09 5.50 2.40
CA GLY A 132 -0.99 4.28 1.60
C GLY A 132 0.39 4.07 0.98
N TYR A 133 1.03 5.11 0.45
CA TYR A 133 2.40 5.02 -0.05
C TYR A 133 3.41 4.75 1.06
N THR A 134 3.26 5.39 2.22
CA THR A 134 4.13 5.12 3.37
C THR A 134 4.01 3.67 3.83
N VAL A 135 2.79 3.13 3.91
CA VAL A 135 2.55 1.72 4.25
C VAL A 135 3.17 0.77 3.21
N VAL A 136 3.03 1.08 1.92
CA VAL A 136 3.67 0.31 0.83
C VAL A 136 5.20 0.31 0.96
N LEU A 137 5.80 1.49 1.13
CA LEU A 137 7.26 1.61 1.26
C LEU A 137 7.76 0.90 2.53
N ALA A 138 7.03 1.02 3.64
CA ALA A 138 7.35 0.32 4.88
C ALA A 138 7.26 -1.21 4.71
N LEU A 139 6.24 -1.70 4.00
CA LEU A 139 6.10 -3.14 3.71
C LEU A 139 7.28 -3.65 2.90
N VAL A 140 7.61 -2.96 1.81
CA VAL A 140 8.71 -3.35 0.92
C VAL A 140 10.03 -3.36 1.69
N ALA A 141 10.31 -2.29 2.45
CA ALA A 141 11.52 -2.23 3.27
C ALA A 141 11.59 -3.35 4.32
N ALA A 142 10.48 -3.64 5.01
CA ALA A 142 10.43 -4.70 6.01
C ALA A 142 10.64 -6.09 5.39
N VAL A 143 10.02 -6.36 4.22
CA VAL A 143 10.19 -7.60 3.47
C VAL A 143 11.63 -7.75 2.97
N ASP A 144 12.25 -6.68 2.47
CA ASP A 144 13.65 -6.71 2.01
C ASP A 144 14.62 -7.00 3.15
N VAL A 145 14.42 -6.37 4.32
CA VAL A 145 15.22 -6.66 5.52
C VAL A 145 15.01 -8.10 5.98
N LYS A 146 13.76 -8.57 6.04
CA LYS A 146 13.43 -9.96 6.39
C LYS A 146 14.14 -10.95 5.46
N HIS A 147 14.05 -10.74 4.16
CA HIS A 147 14.71 -11.59 3.18
C HIS A 147 16.23 -11.55 3.28
N ARG A 148 16.82 -10.39 3.55
CA ARG A 148 18.26 -10.30 3.80
C ARG A 148 18.68 -11.13 5.01
N ILE A 149 17.93 -11.07 6.11
CA ILE A 149 18.24 -11.84 7.32
C ILE A 149 18.09 -13.33 7.03
N GLY A 150 16.99 -13.74 6.38
CA GLY A 150 16.72 -15.15 6.05
C GLY A 150 17.51 -15.72 4.86
N SER A 151 18.52 -15.00 4.34
CA SER A 151 19.33 -15.47 3.19
C SER A 151 20.82 -15.16 3.32
N GLN A 152 21.35 -14.92 4.52
CA GLN A 152 22.77 -14.64 4.70
C GLN A 152 23.63 -15.88 4.38
N LEU A 153 23.13 -17.08 4.71
CA LEU A 153 23.71 -18.37 4.33
C LEU A 153 23.30 -18.83 2.92
N GLY A 154 22.54 -18.03 2.17
CA GLY A 154 21.99 -18.33 0.83
C GLY A 154 22.99 -18.60 -0.29
N ALA A 155 24.29 -18.66 0.00
CA ALA A 155 25.34 -19.07 -0.93
C ALA A 155 25.26 -20.56 -1.35
N TYR A 156 24.55 -21.42 -0.59
CA TYR A 156 24.58 -22.88 -0.79
C TYR A 156 23.46 -23.44 -1.67
N PHE A 157 22.45 -22.66 -2.07
CA PHE A 157 21.29 -23.20 -2.80
C PHE A 157 21.03 -22.48 -4.14
N PRO A 158 20.81 -23.25 -5.23
CA PRO A 158 20.43 -22.68 -6.51
C PRO A 158 19.04 -22.06 -6.43
N VAL A 159 18.86 -20.95 -7.15
CA VAL A 159 17.60 -20.22 -7.31
C VAL A 159 16.48 -21.19 -7.69
N VAL A 160 15.62 -21.54 -6.73
CA VAL A 160 14.40 -22.32 -7.00
C VAL A 160 13.48 -21.45 -7.83
N GLY A 161 13.11 -21.88 -9.04
CA GLY A 161 12.27 -21.11 -9.97
C GLY A 161 10.93 -20.63 -9.38
N GLY A 162 10.42 -21.30 -8.33
CA GLY A 162 9.22 -20.90 -7.60
C GLY A 162 9.32 -19.54 -6.88
N VAL A 163 10.54 -19.11 -6.50
CA VAL A 163 10.76 -17.84 -5.79
C VAL A 163 10.42 -16.64 -6.68
N TRP A 164 10.66 -16.73 -7.99
CA TRP A 164 10.31 -15.67 -8.94
C TRP A 164 8.80 -15.45 -9.05
N ALA A 165 8.02 -16.54 -9.09
CA ALA A 165 6.57 -16.46 -9.14
C ALA A 165 6.02 -15.74 -7.90
N MET A 166 6.63 -15.96 -6.73
CA MET A 166 6.27 -15.26 -5.49
C MET A 166 6.55 -13.76 -5.58
N TYR A 167 7.72 -13.34 -6.06
CA TYR A 167 8.03 -11.90 -6.21
C TYR A 167 7.13 -11.20 -7.22
N VAL A 168 6.86 -11.85 -8.37
CA VAL A 168 5.93 -11.32 -9.38
C VAL A 168 4.52 -11.22 -8.78
N GLY A 169 4.06 -12.25 -8.08
CA GLY A 169 2.78 -12.25 -7.38
C GLY A 169 2.68 -11.11 -6.37
N PHE A 170 3.71 -10.90 -5.55
CA PHE A 170 3.76 -9.82 -4.59
C PHE A 170 3.72 -8.43 -5.27
N LEU A 171 4.49 -8.22 -6.34
CA LEU A 171 4.45 -6.96 -7.10
C LEU A 171 3.08 -6.72 -7.72
N LEU A 172 2.41 -7.75 -8.23
CA LEU A 172 1.04 -7.63 -8.77
C LEU A 172 0.03 -7.27 -7.68
N ILE A 173 0.15 -7.88 -6.49
CA ILE A 173 -0.67 -7.53 -5.32
C ILE A 173 -0.44 -6.06 -4.96
N LEU A 174 0.82 -5.62 -4.89
CA LEU A 174 1.17 -4.25 -4.59
C LEU A 174 0.61 -3.27 -5.65
N ALA A 175 0.73 -3.63 -6.92
CA ALA A 175 0.15 -2.88 -8.04
C ALA A 175 -1.35 -2.71 -7.87
N GLY A 176 -2.06 -3.80 -7.56
CA GLY A 176 -3.50 -3.79 -7.33
C GLY A 176 -3.90 -2.87 -6.18
N HIS A 177 -3.17 -2.91 -5.07
CA HIS A 177 -3.42 -2.04 -3.91
C HIS A 177 -3.19 -0.56 -4.23
N VAL A 178 -2.06 -0.23 -4.84
CA VAL A 178 -1.75 1.16 -5.22
C VAL A 178 -2.73 1.65 -6.30
N ALA A 179 -3.10 0.82 -7.27
CA ALA A 179 -4.09 1.16 -8.29
C ALA A 179 -5.46 1.42 -7.65
N GLY A 180 -5.92 0.55 -6.75
CA GLY A 180 -7.16 0.73 -5.99
C GLY A 180 -7.18 2.04 -5.21
N LEU A 181 -6.10 2.34 -4.49
CA LEU A 181 -5.94 3.60 -3.76
C LEU A 181 -6.01 4.82 -4.70
N LEU A 182 -5.33 4.76 -5.85
CA LEU A 182 -5.32 5.83 -6.84
C LEU A 182 -6.70 6.04 -7.47
N ILE A 183 -7.41 4.96 -7.78
CA ILE A 183 -8.76 4.96 -8.35
C ILE A 183 -9.77 5.53 -7.36
N LEU A 184 -9.75 5.10 -6.09
CA LEU A 184 -10.64 5.57 -5.03
C LEU A 184 -10.44 7.06 -4.68
N THR A 185 -9.24 7.59 -4.92
CA THR A 185 -8.90 9.00 -4.68
C THR A 185 -9.02 9.88 -5.93
N SER A 186 -9.48 9.31 -7.05
CA SER A 186 -9.70 10.04 -8.31
C SER A 186 -10.93 10.95 -8.26
N ARG A 187 -11.00 11.95 -9.17
CA ARG A 187 -12.18 12.82 -9.30
C ARG A 187 -13.42 12.11 -9.86
N ARG A 188 -13.24 11.01 -10.60
CA ARG A 188 -14.34 10.28 -11.26
C ARG A 188 -15.17 9.44 -10.28
N ILE A 189 -14.60 9.03 -9.16
CA ILE A 189 -15.28 8.21 -8.15
C ILE A 189 -15.65 9.09 -6.95
N ARG A 190 -16.96 9.27 -6.73
CA ARG A 190 -17.49 10.00 -5.56
C ARG A 190 -18.09 9.03 -4.56
N VAL A 191 -17.34 8.82 -3.47
CA VAL A 191 -17.77 8.11 -2.26
C VAL A 191 -18.20 9.13 -1.21
N SER A 192 -19.16 8.78 -0.36
CA SER A 192 -19.61 9.61 0.76
C SER A 192 -18.47 9.95 1.72
N ARG A 193 -18.56 11.11 2.39
CA ARG A 193 -17.47 11.63 3.24
C ARG A 193 -17.16 10.75 4.46
N GLY A 194 -18.15 10.04 4.97
CA GLY A 194 -18.01 9.20 6.18
C GLY A 194 -17.53 7.78 5.91
N VAL A 195 -17.73 7.24 4.70
CA VAL A 195 -17.43 5.84 4.39
C VAL A 195 -15.94 5.54 4.39
N LEU A 196 -15.12 6.39 3.78
CA LEU A 196 -13.66 6.18 3.70
C LEU A 196 -12.97 6.19 5.09
N PRO A 197 -13.16 7.21 5.96
CA PRO A 197 -12.53 7.21 7.27
C PRO A 197 -13.04 6.09 8.18
N ALA A 198 -14.34 5.74 8.10
CA ALA A 198 -14.88 4.62 8.88
C ALA A 198 -14.27 3.28 8.43
N ALA A 199 -14.16 3.05 7.12
CA ALA A 199 -13.54 1.86 6.57
C ALA A 199 -12.06 1.74 6.96
N LEU A 200 -11.30 2.83 6.88
CA LEU A 200 -9.89 2.86 7.29
C LEU A 200 -9.73 2.67 8.81
N GLY A 201 -10.57 3.31 9.61
CA GLY A 201 -10.55 3.16 11.07
C GLY A 201 -10.86 1.73 11.51
N ALA A 202 -11.88 1.11 10.91
CA ALA A 202 -12.18 -0.30 11.13
C ALA A 202 -10.99 -1.17 10.72
N ALA A 203 -10.44 -0.98 9.52
CA ALA A 203 -9.30 -1.74 9.02
C ALA A 203 -8.09 -1.67 9.96
N ALA A 204 -7.78 -0.48 10.50
CA ALA A 204 -6.68 -0.29 11.45
C ALA A 204 -6.92 -1.02 12.77
N LEU A 205 -8.15 -0.96 13.32
CA LEU A 205 -8.50 -1.67 14.55
C LEU A 205 -8.40 -3.19 14.37
N ILE A 206 -8.89 -3.70 13.23
CA ILE A 206 -8.82 -5.12 12.90
C ILE A 206 -7.38 -5.57 12.73
N ALA A 207 -6.57 -4.79 12.01
CA ALA A 207 -5.15 -5.08 11.86
C ALA A 207 -4.43 -5.12 13.20
N ALA A 208 -4.73 -4.18 14.10
CA ALA A 208 -4.14 -4.14 15.45
C ALA A 208 -4.50 -5.40 16.25
N VAL A 209 -5.78 -5.81 16.24
CA VAL A 209 -6.23 -7.03 16.95
C VAL A 209 -5.57 -8.28 16.38
N LEU A 210 -5.57 -8.44 15.05
CA LEU A 210 -4.97 -9.61 14.38
C LEU A 210 -3.46 -9.67 14.61
N TYR A 211 -2.78 -8.53 14.56
CA TYR A 211 -1.35 -8.44 14.87
C TYR A 211 -1.05 -8.81 16.33
N LEU A 212 -1.84 -8.33 17.29
CA LEU A 212 -1.64 -8.68 18.70
C LEU A 212 -1.88 -10.16 19.00
N LEU A 213 -2.77 -10.81 18.25
CA LEU A 213 -3.04 -12.25 18.37
C LEU A 213 -1.90 -13.10 17.78
N ALA A 214 -1.31 -12.67 16.67
CA ALA A 214 -0.27 -13.41 15.97
C ALA A 214 0.79 -12.46 15.37
N PRO A 215 1.71 -11.92 16.20
CA PRO A 215 2.66 -10.90 15.75
C PRO A 215 3.65 -11.42 14.69
N TYR A 216 3.95 -12.73 14.71
CA TYR A 216 4.81 -13.40 13.74
C TYR A 216 4.03 -14.09 12.60
N GLY A 217 2.72 -13.84 12.49
CA GLY A 217 1.85 -14.52 11.55
C GLY A 217 1.28 -15.84 12.10
N ILE A 218 0.45 -16.49 11.28
CA ILE A 218 -0.26 -17.73 11.63
C ILE A 218 0.37 -18.96 10.97
N ASP A 219 1.49 -18.80 10.27
CA ASP A 219 2.19 -19.86 9.53
C ASP A 219 2.44 -21.09 10.41
N ALA A 220 3.02 -20.89 11.60
CA ALA A 220 3.34 -21.99 12.50
C ALA A 220 2.08 -22.70 13.04
N ALA A 221 0.96 -21.98 13.19
CA ALA A 221 -0.30 -22.57 13.60
C ALA A 221 -0.94 -23.37 12.45
N ILE A 222 -0.88 -22.86 11.21
CA ILE A 222 -1.31 -23.58 10.01
C ILE A 222 -0.51 -24.87 9.88
N GLU A 223 0.82 -24.77 9.90
CA GLU A 223 1.73 -25.89 9.69
C GLU A 223 1.53 -26.99 10.74
N ARG A 224 1.35 -26.63 12.01
CA ARG A 224 1.02 -27.60 13.07
C ARG A 224 -0.38 -28.22 12.90
N ALA A 225 -1.34 -27.49 12.34
CA ALA A 225 -2.70 -27.97 12.12
C ALA A 225 -2.84 -28.84 10.85
N THR A 226 -2.00 -28.63 9.84
CA THR A 226 -2.08 -29.33 8.54
C THR A 226 -0.96 -30.33 8.29
N GLY A 227 0.13 -30.28 9.06
CA GLY A 227 1.30 -31.13 8.89
C GLY A 227 1.22 -32.44 9.67
N ASP A 228 1.94 -33.46 9.19
CA ASP A 228 2.03 -34.79 9.78
C ASP A 228 2.98 -34.85 11.01
N TRP A 229 3.76 -33.79 11.24
CA TRP A 229 4.94 -33.79 12.11
C TRP A 229 4.76 -33.04 13.44
N GLY A 230 3.60 -32.43 13.68
CA GLY A 230 3.33 -31.66 14.90
C GLY A 230 1.93 -31.91 15.43
N GLN A 231 1.79 -32.08 16.75
CA GLN A 231 0.47 -32.09 17.36
C GLN A 231 -0.02 -30.65 17.53
N ALA A 232 -0.99 -30.24 16.71
CA ALA A 232 -1.70 -28.99 16.90
C ALA A 232 -2.29 -28.92 18.31
N THR A 233 -2.11 -27.78 18.95
CA THR A 233 -2.64 -27.54 20.28
C THR A 233 -4.00 -26.85 20.20
N VAL A 234 -4.84 -26.96 21.23
CA VAL A 234 -6.13 -26.23 21.30
C VAL A 234 -5.97 -24.72 21.03
N PRO A 235 -4.94 -24.03 21.57
CA PRO A 235 -4.65 -22.64 21.20
C PRO A 235 -4.46 -22.38 19.70
N ASP A 236 -3.86 -23.31 18.95
CA ASP A 236 -3.62 -23.14 17.51
C ASP A 236 -4.94 -23.13 16.73
N TYR A 237 -5.85 -24.06 17.05
CA TYR A 237 -7.19 -24.10 16.45
C TYR A 237 -8.03 -22.88 16.84
N LEU A 238 -7.93 -22.43 18.09
CA LEU A 238 -8.61 -21.21 18.53
C LEU A 238 -8.09 -19.98 17.79
N LEU A 239 -6.77 -19.86 17.61
CA LEU A 239 -6.15 -18.79 16.83
C LEU A 239 -6.66 -18.80 15.38
N LEU A 240 -6.59 -19.95 14.70
CA LEU A 240 -7.10 -20.11 13.34
C LEU A 240 -8.60 -19.78 13.25
N GLY A 241 -9.39 -20.22 14.24
CA GLY A 241 -10.81 -19.91 14.37
C GLY A 241 -11.07 -18.41 14.52
N CYS A 242 -10.30 -17.70 15.35
CA CYS A 242 -10.40 -16.25 15.50
C CYS A 242 -10.08 -15.52 14.19
N PHE A 243 -9.05 -15.94 13.46
CA PHE A 243 -8.71 -15.38 12.15
C PHE A 243 -9.80 -15.63 11.11
N ALA A 244 -10.36 -16.85 11.06
CA ALA A 244 -11.45 -17.20 10.17
C ALA A 244 -12.74 -16.40 10.48
N LEU A 245 -13.09 -16.28 11.77
CA LEU A 245 -14.23 -15.49 12.22
C LEU A 245 -14.04 -14.01 11.90
N ALA A 246 -12.84 -13.45 12.14
CA ALA A 246 -12.53 -12.08 11.77
C ALA A 246 -12.65 -11.88 10.26
N ALA A 247 -12.14 -12.81 9.44
CA ALA A 247 -12.22 -12.75 7.99
C ALA A 247 -13.66 -12.75 7.46
N LEU A 248 -14.63 -13.29 8.21
CA LEU A 248 -16.05 -13.33 7.82
C LEU A 248 -16.88 -12.19 8.43
N ALA A 249 -16.74 -11.95 9.74
CA ALA A 249 -17.55 -10.98 10.48
C ALA A 249 -17.23 -9.53 10.10
N VAL A 250 -15.95 -9.24 9.87
CA VAL A 250 -15.49 -7.89 9.55
C VAL A 250 -16.07 -7.38 8.23
N PRO A 251 -15.95 -8.11 7.09
CA PRO A 251 -16.54 -7.66 5.83
C PRO A 251 -18.03 -7.35 5.96
N VAL A 252 -18.76 -8.18 6.70
CA VAL A 252 -20.21 -8.05 6.92
C VAL A 252 -20.52 -6.79 7.72
N ALA A 253 -19.80 -6.54 8.82
CA ALA A 253 -19.99 -5.35 9.65
C ALA A 253 -19.67 -4.06 8.88
N VAL A 254 -18.51 -4.03 8.20
CA VAL A 254 -18.10 -2.87 7.37
C VAL A 254 -19.14 -2.63 6.26
N HIS A 255 -19.61 -3.67 5.59
CA HIS A 255 -20.62 -3.55 4.54
C HIS A 255 -21.94 -2.97 5.08
N ALA A 256 -22.41 -3.44 6.24
CA ALA A 256 -23.64 -2.95 6.85
C ALA A 256 -23.54 -1.47 7.27
N VAL A 257 -22.43 -1.09 7.91
CA VAL A 257 -22.19 0.31 8.33
C VAL A 257 -22.10 1.24 7.11
N THR A 258 -21.43 0.80 6.06
CA THR A 258 -21.24 1.61 4.85
C THR A 258 -22.52 1.80 4.05
N ILE A 259 -23.41 0.79 3.98
CA ILE A 259 -24.76 0.98 3.43
C ILE A 259 -25.50 2.06 4.21
N ARG A 260 -25.54 1.96 5.55
CA ARG A 260 -26.24 2.96 6.39
C ARG A 260 -25.70 4.37 6.20
N LEU A 261 -24.38 4.52 6.11
CA LEU A 261 -23.74 5.82 5.87
C LEU A 261 -23.99 6.35 4.46
N ALA A 262 -24.06 5.47 3.46
CA ALA A 262 -24.30 5.84 2.07
C ALA A 262 -25.77 6.20 1.81
N ASP A 263 -26.72 5.51 2.44
CA ASP A 263 -28.17 5.81 2.33
C ASP A 263 -28.50 7.20 2.89
N ASN A 264 -27.71 7.67 3.86
CA ASN A 264 -27.86 9.01 4.44
C ASN A 264 -27.24 10.14 3.58
N ASP A 265 -26.53 9.84 2.48
CA ASP A 265 -25.86 10.84 1.63
C ASP A 265 -26.60 11.05 0.29
N GLY A 266 -27.53 12.00 0.27
CA GLY A 266 -28.37 12.31 -0.91
C GLY A 266 -27.72 13.17 -2.00
N ARG A 267 -26.38 13.32 -2.02
CA ARG A 267 -25.71 14.21 -2.98
C ARG A 267 -25.73 13.65 -4.42
N PRO A 268 -25.93 14.50 -5.44
CA PRO A 268 -25.92 14.06 -6.83
C PRO A 268 -24.54 13.59 -7.30
N GLY A 269 -24.53 12.51 -8.11
CA GLY A 269 -23.32 11.93 -8.70
C GLY A 269 -22.51 11.02 -7.78
N VAL A 270 -23.08 10.63 -6.64
CA VAL A 270 -22.52 9.68 -5.69
C VAL A 270 -22.84 8.24 -6.14
N LEU A 271 -21.89 7.30 -5.97
CA LEU A 271 -22.10 5.89 -6.33
C LEU A 271 -23.28 5.28 -5.58
N ALA A 272 -23.98 4.33 -6.19
CA ALA A 272 -25.04 3.58 -5.51
C ALA A 272 -24.54 2.97 -4.19
N PRO A 273 -25.35 2.98 -3.11
CA PRO A 273 -24.95 2.51 -1.77
C PRO A 273 -24.31 1.12 -1.77
N ALA A 274 -24.88 0.18 -2.51
CA ALA A 274 -24.34 -1.18 -2.65
C ALA A 274 -22.92 -1.21 -3.26
N ARG A 275 -22.66 -0.39 -4.29
CA ARG A 275 -21.33 -0.30 -4.91
C ARG A 275 -20.32 0.36 -3.97
N GLN A 276 -20.75 1.36 -3.19
CA GLN A 276 -19.90 1.96 -2.17
C GLN A 276 -19.52 0.97 -1.08
N ALA A 277 -20.49 0.18 -0.63
CA ALA A 277 -20.27 -0.81 0.41
C ALA A 277 -19.31 -1.91 -0.06
N VAL A 278 -19.43 -2.39 -1.30
CA VAL A 278 -18.46 -3.34 -1.89
C VAL A 278 -17.06 -2.74 -1.96
N LEU A 279 -16.92 -1.51 -2.47
CA LEU A 279 -15.63 -0.83 -2.56
C LEU A 279 -15.01 -0.59 -1.18
N ALA A 280 -15.81 -0.14 -0.22
CA ALA A 280 -15.36 0.17 1.13
C ALA A 280 -14.94 -1.08 1.90
N THR A 281 -15.71 -2.17 1.81
CA THR A 281 -15.34 -3.46 2.38
C THR A 281 -14.06 -4.01 1.77
N THR A 282 -13.94 -4.00 0.43
CA THR A 282 -12.73 -4.47 -0.25
C THR A 282 -11.51 -3.65 0.16
N CYS A 283 -11.67 -2.32 0.22
CA CYS A 283 -10.61 -1.40 0.65
C CYS A 283 -10.22 -1.63 2.13
N ALA A 284 -11.19 -1.80 3.02
CA ALA A 284 -10.93 -2.06 4.44
C ALA A 284 -10.16 -3.36 4.63
N MET A 285 -10.55 -4.43 3.93
CA MET A 285 -9.87 -5.73 3.99
C MET A 285 -8.45 -5.66 3.41
N ALA A 286 -8.27 -4.96 2.29
CA ALA A 286 -6.96 -4.69 1.69
C ALA A 286 -6.04 -3.92 2.65
N VAL A 287 -6.54 -2.83 3.26
CA VAL A 287 -5.76 -2.04 4.21
C VAL A 287 -5.44 -2.85 5.48
N ALA A 288 -6.39 -3.62 6.00
CA ALA A 288 -6.16 -4.46 7.18
C ALA A 288 -5.08 -5.51 6.90
N ALA A 289 -5.18 -6.24 5.78
CA ALA A 289 -4.18 -7.21 5.38
C ALA A 289 -2.79 -6.56 5.19
N MET A 290 -2.75 -5.38 4.55
CA MET A 290 -1.52 -4.62 4.36
C MET A 290 -0.86 -4.22 5.68
N LEU A 291 -1.65 -3.71 6.63
CA LEU A 291 -1.14 -3.31 7.94
C LEU A 291 -0.64 -4.51 8.75
N VAL A 292 -1.36 -5.64 8.74
CA VAL A 292 -0.90 -6.89 9.39
C VAL A 292 0.41 -7.35 8.76
N ALA A 293 0.49 -7.39 7.43
CA ALA A 293 1.72 -7.78 6.73
C ALA A 293 2.90 -6.86 7.07
N VAL A 294 2.68 -5.55 7.13
CA VAL A 294 3.71 -4.57 7.54
C VAL A 294 4.17 -4.83 8.97
N LEU A 295 3.22 -4.89 9.91
CA LEU A 295 3.55 -5.04 11.33
C LEU A 295 4.26 -6.37 11.59
N THR A 296 3.77 -7.46 11.03
CA THR A 296 4.41 -8.78 11.14
C THR A 296 5.80 -8.78 10.53
N SER A 297 5.97 -8.25 9.31
CA SER A 297 7.30 -8.20 8.66
C SER A 297 8.28 -7.32 9.43
N LEU A 298 7.81 -6.20 9.97
CA LEU A 298 8.62 -5.28 10.78
C LEU A 298 9.04 -5.95 12.10
N THR A 299 8.12 -6.64 12.78
CA THR A 299 8.42 -7.34 14.03
C THR A 299 9.43 -8.45 13.83
N ILE A 300 9.30 -9.23 12.75
CA ILE A 300 10.30 -10.25 12.37
C ILE A 300 11.66 -9.59 12.07
N ALA A 301 11.67 -8.50 11.29
CA ALA A 301 12.90 -7.81 10.93
C ALA A 301 13.62 -7.17 12.13
N LEU A 302 12.86 -6.64 13.10
CA LEU A 302 13.40 -6.00 14.31
C LEU A 302 13.77 -7.00 15.41
N ARG A 303 13.10 -8.16 15.47
CA ARG A 303 13.29 -9.18 16.50
C ARG A 303 13.41 -10.58 15.90
N PRO A 304 14.46 -10.85 15.08
CA PRO A 304 14.63 -12.15 14.44
C PRO A 304 14.83 -13.29 15.45
N GLY A 305 15.40 -13.00 16.63
CA GLY A 305 15.63 -14.01 17.67
C GLY A 305 14.36 -14.49 18.40
N ASP A 306 13.26 -13.76 18.29
CA ASP A 306 11.99 -14.09 18.95
C ASP A 306 11.04 -14.87 18.02
N VAL A 307 11.46 -15.16 16.78
CA VAL A 307 10.64 -15.90 15.81
C VAL A 307 10.42 -17.33 16.30
N PRO A 308 9.17 -17.84 16.30
CA PRO A 308 8.89 -19.23 16.67
C PRO A 308 9.68 -20.20 15.79
N ARG A 309 10.45 -21.09 16.43
CA ARG A 309 11.26 -22.08 15.73
C ARG A 309 10.39 -23.14 15.07
N GLN A 310 10.70 -23.46 13.81
CA GLN A 310 10.13 -24.62 13.14
C GLN A 310 10.93 -25.88 13.51
N PRO A 311 10.34 -27.09 13.38
CA PRO A 311 11.06 -28.32 13.59
C PRO A 311 12.30 -28.38 12.68
N ALA A 312 13.42 -28.73 13.29
CA ALA A 312 14.72 -28.84 12.62
C ALA A 312 14.66 -29.81 11.42
N GLY A 313 14.86 -29.29 10.21
CA GLY A 313 15.14 -30.12 9.04
C GLY A 313 16.45 -30.88 9.20
N ASP A 314 16.55 -32.07 8.58
CA ASP A 314 17.73 -32.94 8.62
C ASP A 314 18.95 -32.36 7.87
N GLY A 315 18.75 -31.31 7.07
CA GLY A 315 19.78 -30.62 6.29
C GLY A 315 20.23 -31.41 5.05
N ILE A 316 19.44 -32.42 4.67
CA ILE A 316 19.69 -33.28 3.52
C ILE A 316 18.85 -32.77 2.35
N CYS A 317 19.48 -32.59 1.19
CA CYS A 317 18.73 -32.35 -0.04
C CYS A 317 18.27 -33.69 -0.61
N HIS A 318 17.04 -34.07 -0.27
CA HIS A 318 16.39 -35.27 -0.79
C HIS A 318 16.17 -35.24 -2.31
N ASN A 319 16.14 -34.05 -2.91
CA ASN A 319 15.98 -33.85 -4.36
C ASN A 319 17.31 -33.76 -5.11
N CYS A 320 18.44 -33.84 -4.41
CA CYS A 320 19.77 -33.88 -5.00
C CYS A 320 20.13 -35.35 -5.25
N GLU A 321 20.80 -35.64 -6.37
CA GLU A 321 21.22 -37.01 -6.68
C GLU A 321 22.75 -37.08 -6.80
N PRO A 322 23.44 -37.79 -5.89
CA PRO A 322 22.89 -38.48 -4.70
C PRO A 322 22.39 -37.51 -3.61
N PRO A 323 21.54 -37.95 -2.67
CA PRO A 323 21.15 -37.14 -1.52
C PRO A 323 22.39 -36.77 -0.71
N THR A 324 22.72 -35.48 -0.68
CA THR A 324 23.90 -34.98 0.02
C THR A 324 23.52 -34.03 1.14
N ILE A 325 24.35 -34.01 2.19
CA ILE A 325 24.30 -32.96 3.22
C ILE A 325 24.68 -31.64 2.54
N VAL A 326 23.73 -30.71 2.48
CA VAL A 326 23.97 -29.39 1.86
C VAL A 326 24.23 -28.32 2.92
N VAL A 327 23.83 -28.59 4.16
CA VAL A 327 24.08 -27.71 5.31
C VAL A 327 25.06 -28.40 6.26
N PRO A 328 26.31 -27.89 6.39
CA PRO A 328 27.28 -28.40 7.35
C PRO A 328 26.70 -28.46 8.76
N SER A 329 27.03 -29.48 9.54
CA SER A 329 26.47 -29.69 10.88
C SER A 329 26.75 -28.52 11.83
N ASN A 330 27.89 -27.85 11.68
CA ASN A 330 28.28 -26.67 12.45
C ASN A 330 27.48 -25.40 12.10
N LEU A 331 26.80 -25.36 10.95
CA LEU A 331 25.99 -24.22 10.49
C LEU A 331 24.49 -24.50 10.58
N ARG A 332 24.09 -25.69 11.03
CA ARG A 332 22.68 -26.12 11.01
C ARG A 332 21.78 -25.24 11.89
N GLN A 333 22.26 -24.80 13.05
CA GLN A 333 21.49 -23.92 13.94
C GLN A 333 21.30 -22.52 13.35
N GLU A 334 22.36 -21.96 12.75
CA GLU A 334 22.29 -20.65 12.09
C GLU A 334 21.38 -20.71 10.86
N TYR A 335 21.50 -21.77 10.05
CA TYR A 335 20.63 -22.00 8.90
C TYR A 335 19.16 -22.16 9.29
N GLN A 336 18.87 -22.88 10.39
CA GLN A 336 17.51 -23.03 10.90
C GLN A 336 16.94 -21.69 11.34
N ALA A 337 17.71 -20.87 12.08
CA ALA A 337 17.28 -19.53 12.46
C ALA A 337 16.98 -18.63 11.25
N GLU A 338 17.78 -18.72 10.18
CA GLU A 338 17.51 -17.99 8.94
C GLU A 338 16.26 -18.51 8.22
N SER A 339 16.09 -19.83 8.15
CA SER A 339 14.91 -20.47 7.56
C SER A 339 13.63 -20.08 8.30
N ASP A 340 13.65 -20.10 9.63
CA ASP A 340 12.51 -19.69 10.47
C ASP A 340 12.09 -18.25 10.16
N VAL A 341 13.06 -17.33 10.05
CA VAL A 341 12.82 -15.92 9.69
C VAL A 341 12.29 -15.78 8.25
N ALA A 342 12.79 -16.57 7.31
CA ALA A 342 12.35 -16.54 5.92
C ALA A 342 10.89 -16.99 5.75
N HIS A 343 10.50 -18.07 6.46
CA HIS A 343 9.16 -18.65 6.40
C HIS A 343 8.14 -17.90 7.26
N ALA A 344 8.58 -17.26 8.35
CA ALA A 344 7.70 -16.48 9.21
C ALA A 344 7.00 -15.35 8.44
N GLY A 345 5.69 -15.22 8.63
CA GLY A 345 4.85 -14.24 7.94
C GLY A 345 4.65 -14.54 6.45
N GLY A 346 4.86 -15.77 5.97
CA GLY A 346 4.53 -16.18 4.61
C GLY A 346 3.02 -16.10 4.35
N SER A 347 2.21 -16.56 5.30
CA SER A 347 0.75 -16.60 5.22
C SER A 347 0.15 -15.20 5.22
N THR A 348 0.80 -14.23 5.90
CA THR A 348 0.33 -12.85 5.92
C THR A 348 0.53 -12.16 4.57
N LEU A 349 1.57 -12.54 3.81
CA LEU A 349 1.75 -12.10 2.42
C LEU A 349 0.71 -12.72 1.49
N LEU A 350 0.41 -14.02 1.65
CA LEU A 350 -0.65 -14.69 0.89
C LEU A 350 -2.04 -14.10 1.21
N ALA A 351 -2.27 -13.72 2.46
CA ALA A 351 -3.48 -13.05 2.91
C ALA A 351 -3.73 -11.72 2.18
N LEU A 352 -2.68 -11.01 1.73
CA LEU A 352 -2.85 -9.79 0.92
C LEU A 352 -3.60 -10.02 -0.39
N LEU A 353 -3.57 -11.23 -0.94
CA LEU A 353 -4.30 -11.59 -2.15
C LEU A 353 -5.70 -12.12 -1.82
N VAL A 354 -5.78 -13.06 -0.89
CA VAL A 354 -7.02 -13.81 -0.62
C VAL A 354 -8.04 -12.96 0.13
N VAL A 355 -7.60 -12.22 1.16
CA VAL A 355 -8.50 -11.52 2.08
C VAL A 355 -9.32 -10.41 1.39
N PRO A 356 -8.75 -9.58 0.50
CA PRO A 356 -9.54 -8.60 -0.24
C PRO A 356 -10.54 -9.25 -1.21
N LEU A 357 -10.17 -10.36 -1.85
CA LEU A 357 -11.05 -11.09 -2.77
C LEU A 357 -12.23 -11.73 -2.03
N VAL A 358 -11.98 -12.34 -0.88
CA VAL A 358 -13.02 -12.87 0.01
C VAL A 358 -13.94 -11.74 0.48
N GLY A 359 -13.37 -10.61 0.92
CA GLY A 359 -14.14 -9.43 1.30
C GLY A 359 -15.03 -8.91 0.18
N ALA A 360 -14.50 -8.83 -1.04
CA ALA A 360 -15.24 -8.43 -2.23
C ALA A 360 -16.36 -9.42 -2.57
N ALA A 361 -16.10 -10.73 -2.53
CA ALA A 361 -17.08 -11.77 -2.81
C ALA A 361 -18.24 -11.76 -1.81
N ILE A 362 -17.93 -11.66 -0.51
CA ILE A 362 -18.95 -11.55 0.56
C ILE A 362 -19.80 -10.30 0.36
N ALA A 363 -19.16 -9.15 0.08
CA ALA A 363 -19.87 -7.90 -0.12
C ALA A 363 -20.75 -7.92 -1.39
N ALA A 364 -20.26 -8.51 -2.49
CA ALA A 364 -21.00 -8.64 -3.74
C ALA A 364 -22.21 -9.57 -3.61
N GLY A 365 -22.05 -10.72 -2.93
CA GLY A 365 -23.16 -11.65 -2.67
C GLY A 365 -24.30 -11.00 -1.89
N ARG A 366 -23.97 -10.15 -0.90
CA ARG A 366 -24.98 -9.40 -0.12
C ARG A 366 -25.67 -8.32 -0.94
N ALA A 367 -24.94 -7.62 -1.80
CA ALA A 367 -25.52 -6.64 -2.71
C ALA A 367 -26.54 -7.30 -3.67
N GLY A 368 -26.22 -8.50 -4.19
CA GLY A 368 -27.14 -9.28 -5.03
C GLY A 368 -28.40 -9.74 -4.30
N ALA A 369 -28.25 -10.25 -3.06
CA ALA A 369 -29.37 -10.72 -2.25
C ALA A 369 -30.35 -9.62 -1.82
N ASN A 370 -29.87 -8.38 -1.65
CA ASN A 370 -30.73 -7.22 -1.37
C ASN A 370 -31.38 -6.65 -2.64
N GLY A 371 -30.73 -6.78 -3.80
CA GLY A 371 -31.27 -6.34 -5.09
C GLY A 371 -32.49 -7.14 -5.55
N SER A 372 -32.54 -8.44 -5.23
CA SER A 372 -33.69 -9.32 -5.53
C SER A 372 -34.90 -9.11 -4.62
N ARG A 373 -34.76 -8.32 -3.54
CA ARG A 373 -35.83 -8.00 -2.59
C ARG A 373 -36.55 -6.68 -2.84
N ARG A 374 -36.36 -6.02 -3.99
CA ARG A 374 -37.29 -4.96 -4.43
C ARG A 374 -38.45 -5.63 -5.19
N PRO A 375 -39.66 -5.76 -4.60
CA PRO A 375 -40.84 -6.07 -5.39
C PRO A 375 -41.08 -4.88 -6.33
N GLY A 376 -41.60 -5.15 -7.52
CA GLY A 376 -42.04 -4.10 -8.43
C GLY A 376 -42.95 -3.12 -7.71
N GLY A 377 -42.60 -1.84 -7.77
CA GLY A 377 -43.58 -0.79 -7.50
C GLY A 377 -44.63 -0.87 -8.61
N PRO A 378 -45.93 -0.87 -8.28
CA PRO A 378 -46.97 -0.93 -9.29
C PRO A 378 -46.94 0.35 -10.13
N PHE A 379 -47.19 0.17 -11.43
CA PHE A 379 -47.79 1.22 -12.26
C PHE A 379 -49.03 1.76 -11.53
N HIS A 380 -49.04 3.06 -11.24
CA HIS A 380 -50.18 3.96 -11.39
C HIS A 380 -49.72 5.42 -11.28
#